data_AF-A0A7I9ZXB1-F1
#
_entry.id   AF-A0A7I9ZXB1-F1
#
_cell.length_a   1.000
_cell.length_b   1.000
_cell.length_c   1.000
_cell.angle_alpha   90.00
_cell.angle_beta   90.00
_cell.angle_gamma   90.00
#
_symmetry.space_group_name_H-M   'P 1'
#
loop_
_entity.id
_entity.type
_entity.pdbx_description
1 polymer ?
#
loop_
_entity_poly.entity_id
_entity_poly.type
_entity_poly.pdbx_seq_one_letter_code
_entity_poly.pdbx_strand_id
1 'polypeptide(L)'
;MPNNTGVKSNRERYAERLKTKYPDREFADDEALFGQINDDYDGYDKELSGYKEREKALSDLFASNPRSAAFLTDWRKGEDPIVGMVRKFGDDFKAALEDPEKQEALAAANKEYAERIAKENEFEEQYQQNIAETLATLETVQQEDGISDDEIDQAMEFLIGIMRDGLLGKFTRESVQMAIKAIKHDSDVEAAGHEGEVKGRNSRIEERLRKGSKGDGTADLAGKNGGGNAGSRQMPDLGAIGRYDGTQNIWERGGEKRKAINR
;
A
#
# COMPACT_ATOMS: atom_id res chain seq x y z
N MET A 1 5.50 68.79 -21.86
CA MET A 1 6.61 67.93 -21.37
C MET A 1 6.58 66.67 -22.23
N PRO A 2 7.67 66.29 -22.92
CA PRO A 2 7.64 65.12 -23.79
C PRO A 2 7.63 63.84 -22.94
N ASN A 3 6.72 62.93 -23.24
CA ASN A 3 6.66 61.60 -22.65
C ASN A 3 7.91 60.82 -23.08
N ASN A 4 8.87 60.69 -22.17
CA ASN A 4 10.01 59.79 -22.33
C ASN A 4 9.49 58.37 -22.11
N THR A 5 8.97 57.72 -23.15
CA THR A 5 8.74 56.28 -23.14
C THR A 5 10.10 55.62 -22.99
N GLY A 6 10.45 55.27 -21.75
CA GLY A 6 11.72 54.66 -21.38
C GLY A 6 12.00 53.48 -22.30
N VAL A 7 13.08 53.60 -23.07
CA VAL A 7 13.58 52.51 -23.90
C VAL A 7 13.96 51.38 -22.94
N LYS A 8 13.22 50.26 -22.97
CA LYS A 8 13.50 49.08 -22.14
C LYS A 8 14.97 48.73 -22.25
N SER A 9 15.61 48.52 -21.10
CA SER A 9 17.03 48.14 -21.09
C SER A 9 17.21 46.76 -21.72
N ASN A 10 18.40 46.46 -22.27
CA ASN A 10 18.67 45.14 -22.84
C ASN A 10 18.45 44.03 -21.81
N ARG A 11 18.83 44.28 -20.55
CA ARG A 11 18.61 43.38 -19.42
C ARG A 11 17.12 43.03 -19.23
N GLU A 12 16.24 44.04 -19.23
CA GLU A 12 14.79 43.84 -19.10
C GLU A 12 14.22 42.99 -20.24
N ARG A 13 14.69 43.21 -21.48
CA ARG A 13 14.26 42.43 -22.65
C ARG A 13 14.65 40.95 -22.53
N TYR A 14 15.85 40.65 -22.02
CA TYR A 14 16.29 39.26 -21.81
C TYR A 14 15.56 38.61 -20.63
N ALA A 15 15.34 39.33 -19.54
CA ALA A 15 14.57 38.85 -18.40
C ALA A 15 13.11 38.52 -18.77
N GLU A 16 12.45 39.33 -19.60
CA GLU A 16 11.09 39.05 -20.10
C GLU A 16 11.03 37.77 -20.95
N ARG A 17 12.02 37.54 -21.81
CA ARG A 17 12.12 36.30 -22.61
C ARG A 17 12.33 35.09 -21.73
N LEU A 18 13.17 35.19 -20.70
CA LEU A 18 13.40 34.08 -19.76
C LEU A 18 12.18 33.81 -18.88
N LYS A 19 11.46 34.84 -18.40
CA LYS A 19 10.19 34.64 -17.69
C LYS A 19 9.11 33.97 -18.55
N THR A 20 9.18 34.10 -19.88
CA THR A 20 8.28 33.36 -20.79
C THR A 20 8.58 31.86 -20.80
N LYS A 21 9.86 31.47 -20.67
CA LYS A 21 10.29 30.06 -20.61
C LYS A 21 10.25 29.47 -19.20
N TYR A 22 10.52 30.30 -18.20
CA TYR A 22 10.61 29.96 -16.77
C TYR A 22 9.76 30.93 -15.94
N PRO A 23 8.42 30.76 -15.92
CA PRO A 23 7.51 31.70 -15.25
C PRO A 23 7.75 31.81 -13.73
N ASP A 24 8.22 30.73 -13.10
CA ASP A 24 8.38 30.62 -11.65
C ASP A 24 9.76 31.09 -11.15
N ARG A 25 10.66 31.52 -12.04
CA ARG A 25 12.04 31.92 -11.67
C ARG A 25 12.17 33.45 -11.63
N GLU A 26 12.74 33.95 -10.54
CA GLU A 26 13.01 35.37 -10.35
C GLU A 26 14.43 35.73 -10.81
N PHE A 27 14.55 36.78 -11.62
CA PHE A 27 15.81 37.28 -12.18
C PHE A 27 16.16 38.65 -11.58
N ALA A 28 16.33 38.67 -10.25
CA ALA A 28 16.46 39.89 -9.44
C ALA A 28 17.78 40.64 -9.69
N ASP A 29 18.86 39.93 -9.99
CA ASP A 29 20.19 40.48 -10.27
C ASP A 29 20.75 39.97 -11.62
N ASP A 30 21.88 40.55 -12.03
CA ASP A 30 22.56 40.14 -13.27
C ASP A 30 23.11 38.72 -13.15
N GLU A 31 23.52 38.28 -11.97
CA GLU A 31 24.08 36.95 -11.73
C GLU A 31 23.03 35.85 -11.96
N ALA A 32 21.81 36.01 -11.44
CA ALA A 32 20.70 35.10 -11.67
C ALA A 32 20.25 35.08 -13.14
N LEU A 33 20.26 36.26 -13.80
CA LEU A 33 19.89 36.37 -15.22
C LEU A 33 20.93 35.68 -16.12
N PHE A 34 22.20 36.01 -15.97
CA PHE A 34 23.27 35.44 -16.78
C PHE A 34 23.57 33.98 -16.42
N GLY A 35 23.37 33.59 -15.16
CA GLY A 35 23.45 32.18 -14.72
C GLY A 35 22.44 31.29 -15.45
N GLN A 36 21.15 31.68 -15.49
CA GLN A 36 20.15 30.93 -16.26
C GLN A 36 20.45 30.90 -17.75
N ILE A 37 20.95 32.01 -18.31
CA ILE A 37 21.34 32.04 -19.73
C ILE A 37 22.45 31.03 -20.01
N ASN A 38 23.46 30.93 -19.14
CA ASN A 38 24.52 29.94 -19.27
C ASN A 38 23.97 28.51 -19.10
N ASP A 39 23.11 28.27 -18.11
CA ASP A 39 22.46 26.96 -17.93
C ASP A 39 21.67 26.53 -19.18
N ASP A 40 20.94 27.47 -19.81
CA ASP A 40 20.22 27.23 -21.07
C ASP A 40 21.19 26.91 -22.22
N TYR A 41 22.31 27.65 -22.33
CA TYR A 41 23.32 27.40 -23.36
C TYR A 41 23.99 26.04 -23.19
N ASP A 42 24.40 25.68 -21.97
CA ASP A 42 24.97 24.36 -21.66
C ASP A 42 23.96 23.24 -21.93
N GLY A 43 22.68 23.48 -21.61
CA GLY A 43 21.57 22.59 -21.93
C GLY A 43 21.41 22.39 -23.43
N TYR A 44 21.40 23.46 -24.21
CA TYR A 44 21.31 23.40 -25.68
C TYR A 44 22.52 22.73 -26.30
N ASP A 45 23.72 22.99 -25.82
CA ASP A 45 24.93 22.34 -26.32
C ASP A 45 24.90 20.84 -26.05
N LYS A 46 24.40 20.42 -24.88
CA LYS A 46 24.19 19.00 -24.56
C LYS A 46 23.10 18.34 -25.39
N GLU A 47 21.97 19.02 -25.60
CA GLU A 47 20.91 18.48 -26.47
C GLU A 47 21.40 18.38 -27.92
N LEU A 48 22.06 19.42 -28.41
CA LEU A 48 22.61 19.48 -29.76
C LEU A 48 23.69 18.42 -29.98
N SER A 49 24.58 18.20 -29.02
CA SER A 49 25.55 17.11 -29.10
C SER A 49 24.84 15.75 -29.16
N GLY A 50 23.82 15.55 -28.32
CA GLY A 50 22.98 14.34 -28.38
C GLY A 50 22.23 14.17 -29.70
N TYR A 51 21.73 15.25 -30.32
CA TYR A 51 21.12 15.19 -31.65
C TYR A 51 22.14 14.81 -32.72
N LYS A 52 23.33 15.42 -32.69
CA LYS A 52 24.42 15.11 -33.61
C LYS A 52 24.90 13.67 -33.47
N GLU A 53 24.96 13.14 -32.25
CA GLU A 53 25.31 11.74 -32.01
C GLU A 53 24.27 10.78 -32.58
N ARG A 54 22.98 11.03 -32.33
CA ARG A 54 21.89 10.22 -32.89
C ARG A 54 21.83 10.31 -34.42
N GLU A 55 21.98 11.51 -34.96
CA GLU A 55 22.03 11.75 -36.41
C GLU A 55 23.23 11.03 -37.03
N LYS A 56 24.40 11.10 -36.40
CA LYS A 56 25.58 10.38 -36.85
C LYS A 56 25.35 8.87 -36.81
N ALA A 57 24.81 8.33 -35.72
CA ALA A 57 24.50 6.90 -35.63
C ALA A 57 23.50 6.46 -36.71
N LEU A 58 22.47 7.26 -36.99
CA LEU A 58 21.50 6.99 -38.05
C LEU A 58 22.12 7.09 -39.45
N SER A 59 22.98 8.10 -39.66
CA SER A 59 23.72 8.29 -40.90
C SER A 59 24.70 7.14 -41.15
N ASP A 60 25.45 6.72 -40.13
CA ASP A 60 26.37 5.58 -40.19
C ASP A 60 25.61 4.27 -40.45
N LEU A 61 24.43 4.09 -39.85
CA LEU A 61 23.52 2.98 -40.15
C LEU A 61 23.06 2.99 -41.62
N PHE A 62 22.70 4.16 -42.16
CA PHE A 62 22.29 4.29 -43.56
C PHE A 62 23.45 4.10 -44.53
N ALA A 63 24.65 4.54 -44.17
CA ALA A 63 25.85 4.34 -44.97
C ALA A 63 26.27 2.86 -44.98
N SER A 64 26.17 2.17 -43.84
CA SER A 64 26.50 0.75 -43.73
C SER A 64 25.49 -0.16 -44.42
N ASN A 65 24.20 0.21 -44.44
CA ASN A 65 23.18 -0.53 -45.19
C ASN A 65 22.21 0.41 -45.95
N PRO A 66 22.52 0.73 -47.22
CA PRO A 66 21.66 1.56 -48.07
C PRO A 66 20.26 0.97 -48.28
N ARG A 67 20.11 -0.36 -48.22
CA ARG A 67 18.81 -1.03 -48.37
C ARG A 67 17.92 -0.81 -47.14
N SER A 68 18.50 -0.79 -45.94
CA SER A 68 17.78 -0.46 -44.69
C SER A 68 17.30 1.00 -44.67
N ALA A 69 18.12 1.92 -45.20
CA ALA A 69 17.73 3.32 -45.35
C ALA A 69 16.55 3.50 -46.31
N ALA A 70 16.58 2.79 -47.45
CA ALA A 70 15.49 2.77 -48.40
C ALA A 70 14.21 2.15 -47.80
N PHE A 71 14.35 1.04 -47.05
CA PHE A 71 13.24 0.42 -46.33
C PHE A 71 12.56 1.39 -45.36
N LEU A 72 13.32 2.07 -44.49
CA LEU A 72 12.77 3.03 -43.54
C LEU A 72 12.12 4.24 -44.24
N THR A 73 12.67 4.66 -45.37
CA THR A 73 12.09 5.72 -46.20
C THR A 73 10.76 5.30 -46.80
N ASP A 74 10.67 4.08 -47.31
CA ASP A 74 9.48 3.52 -47.93
C ASP A 74 8.38 3.27 -46.87
N TRP A 75 8.76 2.75 -45.70
CA TRP A 75 7.85 2.60 -44.55
C TRP A 75 7.30 3.96 -44.08
N ARG A 76 8.15 4.99 -43.98
CA ARG A 76 7.71 6.36 -43.65
C ARG A 76 6.72 6.93 -44.67
N LYS A 77 6.78 6.50 -45.93
CA LYS A 77 5.85 6.90 -47.00
C LYS A 77 4.53 6.11 -46.95
N GLY A 78 4.35 5.22 -45.97
CA GLY A 78 3.14 4.44 -45.77
C GLY A 78 3.17 3.06 -46.45
N GLU A 79 4.34 2.59 -46.90
CA GLU A 79 4.47 1.20 -47.35
C GLU A 79 4.38 0.22 -46.17
N ASP A 80 3.72 -0.93 -46.38
CA ASP A 80 3.67 -2.00 -45.39
C ASP A 80 5.08 -2.51 -45.07
N PRO A 81 5.49 -2.51 -43.79
CA PRO A 81 6.85 -2.86 -43.39
C PRO A 81 7.21 -4.32 -43.68
N ILE A 82 6.25 -5.25 -43.69
CA ILE A 82 6.52 -6.65 -44.01
C ILE A 82 6.75 -6.79 -45.51
N VAL A 83 5.92 -6.15 -46.33
CA VAL A 83 6.07 -6.15 -47.79
C VAL A 83 7.40 -5.49 -48.21
N GLY A 84 7.74 -4.34 -47.60
CA GLY A 84 8.99 -3.64 -47.85
C GLY A 84 10.22 -4.47 -47.46
N MET A 85 10.15 -5.15 -46.32
CA MET A 85 11.22 -6.03 -45.84
C MET A 85 11.46 -7.20 -46.79
N VAL A 86 10.41 -7.91 -47.22
CA VAL A 86 10.53 -9.01 -48.19
C VAL A 86 11.06 -8.50 -49.53
N ARG A 87 10.63 -7.31 -50.01
CA ARG A 87 11.13 -6.77 -51.29
C ARG A 87 12.61 -6.40 -51.25
N LYS A 88 13.10 -5.84 -50.15
CA LYS A 88 14.49 -5.32 -50.05
C LYS A 88 15.49 -6.37 -49.56
N PHE A 89 15.03 -7.33 -48.76
CA PHE A 89 15.86 -8.31 -48.07
C PHE A 89 15.48 -9.77 -48.35
N GLY A 90 14.44 -10.05 -49.16
CA GLY A 90 13.91 -11.40 -49.36
C GLY A 90 14.93 -12.43 -49.86
N ASP A 91 15.88 -12.02 -50.70
CA ASP A 91 16.95 -12.91 -51.16
C ASP A 91 18.02 -13.13 -50.08
N ASP A 92 18.30 -12.11 -49.26
CA ASP A 92 19.17 -12.27 -48.08
C ASP A 92 18.51 -13.14 -47.01
N PHE A 93 17.18 -13.11 -46.87
CA PHE A 93 16.42 -14.02 -46.01
C PHE A 93 16.55 -15.47 -46.48
N LYS A 94 16.43 -15.73 -47.79
CA LYS A 94 16.63 -17.07 -48.35
C LYS A 94 18.07 -17.55 -48.15
N ALA A 95 19.06 -16.69 -48.40
CA ALA A 95 20.46 -17.02 -48.18
C ALA A 95 20.78 -17.24 -46.68
N ALA A 96 20.16 -16.46 -45.78
CA ALA A 96 20.30 -16.66 -44.34
C ALA A 96 19.62 -17.94 -43.85
N LEU A 97 18.56 -18.39 -44.51
CA LEU A 97 17.95 -19.69 -44.25
C LEU A 97 18.81 -20.86 -44.75
N GLU A 98 19.80 -20.63 -45.61
CA GLU A 98 20.74 -21.65 -46.09
C GLU A 98 22.07 -21.63 -45.31
N ASP A 99 22.31 -20.60 -44.50
CA ASP A 99 23.51 -20.41 -43.68
C ASP A 99 23.33 -21.08 -42.29
N PRO A 100 24.12 -22.12 -41.94
CA PRO A 100 23.98 -22.85 -40.68
C PRO A 100 24.07 -21.99 -39.41
N GLU A 101 24.90 -20.93 -39.41
CA GLU A 101 25.02 -20.04 -38.24
C GLU A 101 23.79 -19.16 -38.05
N LYS A 102 23.18 -18.72 -39.16
CA LYS A 102 21.96 -17.90 -39.12
C LYS A 102 20.70 -18.75 -38.91
N GLN A 103 20.72 -20.01 -39.32
CA GLN A 103 19.66 -20.96 -38.99
C GLN A 103 19.52 -21.17 -37.49
N GLU A 104 20.62 -21.27 -36.74
CA GLU A 104 20.58 -21.38 -35.28
C GLU A 104 19.98 -20.12 -34.64
N ALA A 105 20.40 -18.93 -35.09
CA ALA A 105 19.84 -17.66 -34.61
C ALA A 105 18.34 -17.51 -34.92
N LEU A 106 17.90 -17.91 -36.12
CA LEU A 106 16.49 -17.91 -36.52
C LEU A 106 15.68 -18.96 -35.73
N ALA A 107 16.24 -20.14 -35.49
CA ALA A 107 15.60 -21.17 -34.67
C ALA A 107 15.45 -20.72 -33.22
N ALA A 108 16.46 -20.04 -32.65
CA ALA A 108 16.39 -19.44 -31.32
C ALA A 108 15.31 -18.36 -31.25
N ALA A 109 15.25 -17.44 -32.23
CA ALA A 109 14.22 -16.41 -32.29
C ALA A 109 12.80 -17.00 -32.45
N ASN A 110 12.65 -18.04 -33.26
CA ASN A 110 11.37 -18.76 -33.42
C ASN A 110 10.96 -19.48 -32.13
N LYS A 111 11.93 -20.09 -31.42
CA LYS A 111 11.70 -20.73 -30.14
C LYS A 111 11.26 -19.71 -29.08
N GLU A 112 11.94 -18.57 -28.97
CA GLU A 112 11.56 -17.49 -28.05
C GLU A 112 10.15 -16.95 -28.37
N TYR A 113 9.85 -16.75 -29.64
CA TYR A 113 8.51 -16.35 -30.07
C TYR A 113 7.46 -17.41 -29.69
N ALA A 114 7.72 -18.70 -29.99
CA ALA A 114 6.81 -19.79 -29.65
C ALA A 114 6.62 -19.94 -28.14
N GLU A 115 7.68 -19.81 -27.34
CA GLU A 115 7.62 -19.84 -25.87
C GLU A 115 6.81 -18.67 -25.32
N ARG A 116 6.96 -17.47 -25.90
CA ARG A 116 6.15 -16.31 -25.51
C ARG A 116 4.67 -16.54 -25.80
N ILE A 117 4.34 -16.97 -27.02
CA ILE A 117 2.95 -17.27 -27.39
C ILE A 117 2.37 -18.41 -26.54
N ALA A 118 3.15 -19.46 -26.26
CA ALA A 118 2.71 -20.56 -25.41
C ALA A 118 2.42 -20.07 -23.98
N LYS A 119 3.30 -19.25 -23.40
CA LYS A 119 3.08 -18.66 -22.07
C LYS A 119 1.89 -17.69 -22.05
N GLU A 120 1.73 -16.86 -23.08
CA GLU A 120 0.58 -15.96 -23.22
C GLU A 120 -0.73 -16.77 -23.28
N ASN A 121 -0.79 -17.82 -24.10
CA ASN A 121 -1.94 -18.69 -24.19
C ASN A 121 -2.21 -19.45 -22.87
N GLU A 122 -1.17 -19.94 -22.19
CA GLU A 122 -1.31 -20.62 -20.90
C GLU A 122 -1.85 -19.66 -19.83
N PHE A 123 -1.34 -18.43 -19.76
CA PHE A 123 -1.85 -17.42 -18.83
C PHE A 123 -3.29 -17.02 -19.16
N GLU A 124 -3.64 -16.90 -20.44
CA GLU A 124 -5.00 -16.60 -20.87
C GLU A 124 -5.96 -17.74 -20.53
N GLU A 125 -5.59 -19.00 -20.77
CA GLU A 125 -6.39 -20.17 -20.43
C GLU A 125 -6.59 -20.29 -18.91
N GLN A 126 -5.52 -20.14 -18.13
CA GLN A 126 -5.60 -20.12 -16.66
C GLN A 126 -6.47 -18.98 -16.16
N TYR A 127 -6.36 -17.79 -16.75
CA TYR A 127 -7.21 -16.65 -16.41
C TYR A 127 -8.69 -16.96 -16.66
N GLN A 128 -9.03 -17.51 -17.83
CA GLN A 128 -10.42 -17.87 -18.16
C GLN A 128 -10.97 -18.95 -17.23
N GLN A 129 -10.19 -19.98 -16.92
CA GLN A 129 -10.58 -21.03 -15.96
C GLN A 129 -10.82 -20.44 -14.56
N ASN A 130 -9.89 -19.60 -14.06
CA ASN A 130 -10.00 -18.98 -12.74
C ASN A 130 -11.21 -18.03 -12.65
N ILE A 131 -11.55 -17.29 -13.71
CA ILE A 131 -12.74 -16.44 -13.74
C ILE A 131 -14.01 -17.30 -13.68
N ALA A 132 -14.09 -18.38 -14.45
CA ALA A 132 -15.24 -19.28 -14.40
C ALA A 132 -15.41 -19.91 -13.00
N GLU A 133 -14.33 -20.35 -12.37
CA GLU A 133 -14.35 -20.86 -10.99
C GLU A 133 -14.73 -19.80 -9.96
N THR A 134 -14.25 -18.56 -10.14
CA THR A 134 -14.62 -17.42 -9.28
C THR A 134 -16.13 -17.16 -9.38
N LEU A 135 -16.71 -17.15 -10.57
CA LEU A 135 -18.15 -16.97 -10.76
C LEU A 135 -18.97 -18.07 -10.06
N ALA A 136 -18.58 -19.33 -10.18
CA ALA A 136 -19.24 -20.44 -9.49
C ALA A 136 -19.12 -20.32 -7.95
N THR A 137 -17.99 -19.80 -7.46
CA THR A 137 -17.77 -19.53 -6.03
C THR A 137 -18.70 -18.42 -5.55
N LEU A 138 -18.83 -17.34 -6.32
CA LEU A 138 -19.73 -16.23 -6.01
C LEU A 138 -21.19 -16.69 -5.95
N GLU A 139 -21.65 -17.49 -6.93
CA GLU A 139 -23.00 -18.07 -6.92
C GLU A 139 -23.25 -18.93 -5.67
N THR A 140 -22.24 -19.69 -5.22
CA THR A 140 -22.33 -20.53 -4.02
C THR A 140 -22.45 -19.69 -2.75
N VAL A 141 -21.59 -18.69 -2.60
CA VAL A 141 -21.62 -17.74 -1.47
C VAL A 141 -22.95 -17.00 -1.41
N GLN A 142 -23.48 -16.60 -2.57
CA GLN A 142 -24.78 -15.93 -2.68
C GLN A 142 -25.93 -16.81 -2.19
N GLN A 143 -25.91 -18.09 -2.54
CA GLN A 143 -26.95 -19.06 -2.17
C GLN A 143 -26.85 -19.50 -0.69
N GLU A 144 -25.64 -19.71 -0.18
CA GLU A 144 -25.40 -20.23 1.17
C GLU A 144 -25.53 -19.14 2.25
N ASP A 145 -24.97 -17.96 2.02
CA ASP A 145 -24.92 -16.88 3.00
C ASP A 145 -26.06 -15.85 2.81
N GLY A 146 -26.85 -15.99 1.75
CA GLY A 146 -27.98 -15.10 1.45
C GLY A 146 -27.56 -13.65 1.16
N ILE A 147 -26.34 -13.47 0.65
CA ILE A 147 -25.75 -12.17 0.31
C ILE A 147 -26.39 -11.66 -0.99
N SER A 148 -26.68 -10.36 -1.07
CA SER A 148 -27.25 -9.76 -2.27
C SER A 148 -26.23 -9.55 -3.39
N ASP A 149 -26.67 -9.48 -4.65
CA ASP A 149 -25.83 -9.12 -5.81
C ASP A 149 -25.03 -7.83 -5.55
N ASP A 150 -25.68 -6.80 -4.99
CA ASP A 150 -25.05 -5.50 -4.70
C ASP A 150 -23.90 -5.60 -3.67
N GLU A 151 -24.00 -6.51 -2.70
CA GLU A 151 -22.96 -6.73 -1.69
C GLU A 151 -21.78 -7.52 -2.26
N ILE A 152 -22.04 -8.47 -3.14
CA ILE A 152 -20.99 -9.20 -3.87
C ILE A 152 -20.24 -8.25 -4.79
N ASP A 153 -20.94 -7.40 -5.53
CA ASP A 153 -20.32 -6.43 -6.42
C ASP A 153 -19.39 -5.46 -5.67
N GLN A 154 -19.84 -4.97 -4.51
CA GLN A 154 -19.01 -4.12 -3.64
C GLN A 154 -17.78 -4.86 -3.10
N ALA A 155 -17.93 -6.13 -2.71
CA ALA A 155 -16.82 -6.95 -2.23
C ALA A 155 -15.80 -7.22 -3.35
N MET A 156 -16.26 -7.50 -4.57
CA MET A 156 -15.41 -7.74 -5.73
C MET A 156 -14.69 -6.47 -6.18
N GLU A 157 -15.38 -5.33 -6.24
CA GLU A 157 -14.75 -4.03 -6.53
C GLU A 157 -13.64 -3.72 -5.53
N PHE A 158 -13.90 -4.00 -4.25
CA PHE A 158 -12.94 -3.83 -3.18
C PHE A 158 -11.70 -4.75 -3.35
N LEU A 159 -11.90 -6.04 -3.64
CA LEU A 159 -10.81 -7.00 -3.87
C LEU A 159 -9.97 -6.62 -5.10
N ILE A 160 -10.61 -6.19 -6.19
CA ILE A 160 -9.93 -5.69 -7.40
C ILE A 160 -9.10 -4.45 -7.07
N GLY A 161 -9.62 -3.56 -6.23
CA GLY A 161 -8.89 -2.39 -5.73
C GLY A 161 -7.60 -2.78 -5.00
N ILE A 162 -7.66 -3.75 -4.09
CA ILE A 162 -6.46 -4.26 -3.39
C ILE A 162 -5.46 -4.87 -4.37
N MET A 163 -5.93 -5.70 -5.31
CA MET A 163 -5.06 -6.32 -6.31
C MET A 163 -4.35 -5.28 -7.17
N ARG A 164 -5.07 -4.25 -7.63
CA ARG A 164 -4.49 -3.15 -8.41
C ARG A 164 -3.40 -2.42 -7.64
N ASP A 165 -3.65 -2.11 -6.38
CA ASP A 165 -2.69 -1.43 -5.53
C ASP A 165 -1.48 -2.34 -5.22
N GLY A 166 -1.71 -3.64 -5.03
CA GLY A 166 -0.66 -4.65 -4.88
C GLY A 166 0.23 -4.80 -6.12
N LEU A 167 -0.35 -4.85 -7.32
CA LEU A 167 0.38 -4.87 -8.60
C LEU A 167 1.28 -3.64 -8.77
N LEU A 168 0.86 -2.48 -8.25
CA LEU A 168 1.63 -1.24 -8.26
C LEU A 168 2.59 -1.09 -7.07
N GLY A 169 2.62 -2.06 -6.15
CA GLY A 169 3.43 -2.01 -4.92
C GLY A 169 2.98 -0.96 -3.90
N LYS A 170 1.73 -0.49 -3.97
CA LYS A 170 1.17 0.56 -3.12
C LYS A 170 0.39 -0.01 -1.94
N PHE A 171 1.08 -0.36 -0.85
CA PHE A 171 0.42 -0.74 0.40
C PHE A 171 0.30 0.47 1.33
N THR A 172 -0.87 1.10 1.35
CA THR A 172 -1.15 2.22 2.24
C THR A 172 -1.32 1.76 3.69
N ARG A 173 -1.21 2.71 4.64
CA ARG A 173 -1.44 2.42 6.06
C ARG A 173 -2.84 1.88 6.29
N GLU A 174 -3.81 2.43 5.56
CA GLU A 174 -5.21 2.08 5.60
C GLU A 174 -5.41 0.61 5.18
N SER A 175 -4.80 0.16 4.07
CA SER A 175 -4.87 -1.23 3.61
C SER A 175 -4.24 -2.20 4.61
N VAL A 176 -3.10 -1.84 5.22
CA VAL A 176 -2.46 -2.66 6.26
C VAL A 176 -3.32 -2.75 7.52
N GLN A 177 -3.91 -1.64 7.95
CA GLN A 177 -4.82 -1.63 9.09
C GLN A 177 -6.09 -2.46 8.83
N MET A 178 -6.60 -2.42 7.61
CA MET A 178 -7.73 -3.23 7.22
C MET A 178 -7.41 -4.72 7.27
N ALA A 179 -6.25 -5.13 6.75
CA ALA A 179 -5.79 -6.52 6.84
C ALA A 179 -5.65 -6.98 8.30
N ILE A 180 -5.11 -6.14 9.19
CA ILE A 180 -5.00 -6.45 10.62
C ILE A 180 -6.39 -6.64 11.26
N LYS A 181 -7.37 -5.80 10.90
CA LYS A 181 -8.75 -5.93 11.37
C LYS A 181 -9.42 -7.20 10.85
N ALA A 182 -9.20 -7.55 9.58
CA ALA A 182 -9.70 -8.79 9.00
C ALA A 182 -9.14 -10.03 9.73
N ILE A 183 -7.84 -10.03 10.04
CA ILE A 183 -7.17 -11.13 10.77
C ILE A 183 -7.71 -11.29 12.19
N LYS A 184 -8.03 -10.18 12.87
CA LYS A 184 -8.49 -10.18 14.27
C LYS A 184 -10.01 -10.17 14.45
N HIS A 185 -10.76 -10.17 13.36
CA HIS A 185 -12.20 -9.95 13.36
C HIS A 185 -12.92 -10.80 14.42
N ASP A 186 -12.75 -12.11 14.37
CA ASP A 186 -13.49 -13.02 15.25
C ASP A 186 -13.09 -12.87 16.72
N SER A 187 -11.79 -12.69 16.99
CA SER A 187 -11.30 -12.47 18.36
C SER A 187 -11.75 -11.15 18.95
N ASP A 188 -11.80 -10.09 18.14
CA ASP A 188 -12.24 -8.76 18.57
C ASP A 188 -13.76 -8.76 18.84
N VAL A 189 -14.54 -9.48 18.03
CA VAL A 189 -15.99 -9.65 18.22
C VAL A 189 -16.29 -10.46 19.49
N GLU A 190 -15.58 -11.57 19.71
CA GLU A 190 -15.75 -12.39 20.93
C GLU A 190 -15.38 -11.60 22.19
N ALA A 191 -14.24 -10.91 22.17
CA ALA A 191 -13.79 -10.07 23.28
C ALA A 191 -14.78 -8.94 23.58
N ALA A 192 -15.30 -8.27 22.55
CA ALA A 192 -16.32 -7.24 22.69
C ALA A 192 -17.64 -7.80 23.26
N GLY A 193 -18.03 -9.01 22.86
CA GLY A 193 -19.18 -9.72 23.40
C GLY A 193 -19.03 -10.01 24.91
N HIS A 194 -17.88 -10.55 25.31
CA HIS A 194 -17.59 -10.84 26.72
C HIS A 194 -17.49 -9.57 27.56
N GLU A 195 -16.80 -8.54 27.07
CA GLU A 195 -16.72 -7.24 27.76
C GLU A 195 -18.10 -6.57 27.87
N GLY A 196 -18.90 -6.65 26.81
CA GLY A 196 -20.29 -6.19 26.78
C GLY A 196 -21.17 -6.92 27.81
N GLU A 197 -21.02 -8.24 27.94
CA GLU A 197 -21.75 -9.03 28.94
C GLU A 197 -21.33 -8.66 30.37
N VAL A 198 -20.04 -8.54 30.63
CA VAL A 198 -19.51 -8.14 31.94
C VAL A 198 -20.00 -6.73 32.31
N LYS A 199 -19.95 -5.79 31.36
CA LYS A 199 -20.47 -4.43 31.54
C LYS A 199 -21.99 -4.42 31.76
N GLY A 200 -22.73 -5.27 31.05
CA GLY A 200 -24.16 -5.46 31.24
C GLY A 200 -24.51 -6.01 32.63
N ARG A 201 -23.75 -6.99 33.12
CA ARG A 201 -23.90 -7.54 34.49
C ARG A 201 -23.56 -6.49 35.54
N ASN A 202 -22.47 -5.74 35.37
CA ASN A 202 -22.05 -4.69 36.31
C ASN A 202 -23.08 -3.55 36.38
N SER A 203 -23.58 -3.07 35.25
CA SER A 203 -24.62 -2.03 35.22
C SER A 203 -25.94 -2.50 35.87
N ARG A 204 -26.34 -3.77 35.67
CA ARG A 204 -27.51 -4.36 36.36
C ARG A 204 -27.31 -4.46 37.87
N ILE A 205 -26.10 -4.76 38.33
CA ILE A 205 -25.76 -4.80 39.75
C ILE A 205 -25.81 -3.38 40.34
N GLU A 206 -25.20 -2.40 39.68
CA GLU A 206 -25.27 -0.99 40.09
C GLU A 206 -26.71 -0.47 40.15
N GLU A 207 -27.55 -0.79 39.15
CA GLU A 207 -28.96 -0.38 39.14
C GLU A 207 -29.75 -1.03 40.30
N ARG A 208 -29.49 -2.31 40.60
CA ARG A 208 -30.08 -3.01 41.75
C ARG A 208 -29.62 -2.42 43.08
N LEU A 209 -28.33 -2.12 43.23
CA LEU A 209 -27.77 -1.48 44.43
C LEU A 209 -28.36 -0.07 44.63
N ARG A 210 -28.53 0.69 43.53
CA ARG A 210 -29.16 2.02 43.56
C ARG A 210 -30.66 1.98 43.86
N LYS A 211 -31.37 0.89 43.52
CA LYS A 211 -32.76 0.66 43.94
C LYS A 211 -32.84 0.18 45.39
N GLY A 212 -31.88 -0.63 45.86
CA GLY A 212 -31.78 -1.09 47.25
C GLY A 212 -31.41 0.01 48.26
N SER A 213 -30.78 1.10 47.83
CA SER A 213 -30.48 2.26 48.68
C SER A 213 -31.64 3.25 48.86
N LYS A 214 -32.78 3.04 48.17
CA LYS A 214 -34.06 3.71 48.50
C LYS A 214 -34.80 2.92 49.59
N GLY A 215 -34.17 2.79 50.76
CA GLY A 215 -34.88 2.48 52.02
C GLY A 215 -35.43 3.77 52.63
N ASP A 216 -36.57 3.70 53.32
CA ASP A 216 -37.41 4.79 53.84
C ASP A 216 -36.76 5.68 54.94
N GLY A 217 -35.49 6.04 54.82
CA GLY A 217 -34.87 7.08 55.65
C GLY A 217 -34.88 6.87 57.18
N THR A 218 -35.33 5.74 57.71
CA THR A 218 -35.32 5.44 59.14
C THR A 218 -34.12 4.56 59.47
N ALA A 219 -33.14 5.15 60.15
CA ALA A 219 -32.12 4.39 60.86
C ALA A 219 -32.77 3.56 61.98
N ASP A 220 -32.41 2.29 62.07
CA ASP A 220 -32.93 1.37 63.08
C ASP A 220 -32.39 1.76 64.47
N LEU A 221 -33.13 2.63 65.16
CA LEU A 221 -32.84 3.14 66.50
C LEU A 221 -33.77 2.47 67.52
N ALA A 222 -33.58 1.17 67.73
CA ALA A 222 -34.21 0.46 68.83
C ALA A 222 -33.23 -0.50 69.51
N GLY A 223 -32.91 -0.22 70.78
CA GLY A 223 -32.61 -1.28 71.75
C GLY A 223 -31.20 -1.33 72.33
N LYS A 224 -30.94 -0.42 73.27
CA LYS A 224 -29.85 -0.44 74.26
C LYS A 224 -30.07 -1.54 75.31
N ASN A 225 -29.21 -2.57 75.39
CA ASN A 225 -28.60 -3.15 76.60
C ASN A 225 -28.11 -4.60 76.42
N GLY A 226 -26.90 -4.87 76.92
CA GLY A 226 -26.64 -6.07 77.74
C GLY A 226 -25.99 -7.28 77.08
N GLY A 227 -24.67 -7.38 77.24
CA GLY A 227 -24.02 -8.61 77.73
C GLY A 227 -23.84 -9.80 76.79
N GLY A 228 -22.57 -10.18 76.59
CA GLY A 228 -22.17 -11.56 76.80
C GLY A 228 -22.29 -12.55 75.64
N ASN A 229 -21.11 -12.96 75.20
CA ASN A 229 -20.74 -14.32 74.84
C ASN A 229 -21.07 -14.88 73.45
N ALA A 230 -19.98 -15.35 72.84
CA ALA A 230 -19.86 -16.29 71.74
C ALA A 230 -21.05 -17.27 71.58
N GLY A 231 -21.61 -17.28 70.37
CA GLY A 231 -22.55 -18.28 69.87
C GLY A 231 -22.27 -18.57 68.39
N SER A 232 -21.32 -19.47 68.15
CA SER A 232 -21.16 -20.36 66.99
C SER A 232 -21.89 -19.99 65.68
N ARG A 233 -21.13 -19.46 64.70
CA ARG A 233 -21.33 -19.85 63.30
C ARG A 233 -20.22 -20.81 62.91
N GLN A 234 -20.62 -22.02 62.56
CA GLN A 234 -19.73 -23.09 62.14
C GLN A 234 -19.10 -22.70 60.80
N MET A 235 -17.80 -22.37 60.82
CA MET A 235 -17.02 -22.22 59.59
C MET A 235 -16.84 -23.60 58.95
N PRO A 236 -16.95 -23.74 57.62
CA PRO A 236 -16.64 -24.97 56.91
C PRO A 236 -15.19 -25.41 57.18
N ASP A 237 -14.95 -26.71 57.34
CA ASP A 237 -13.62 -27.28 57.52
C ASP A 237 -12.79 -27.10 56.24
N LEU A 238 -11.87 -26.13 56.26
CA LEU A 238 -10.98 -25.79 55.15
C LEU A 238 -9.63 -26.55 55.21
N GLY A 239 -9.52 -27.60 56.03
CA GLY A 239 -8.35 -28.46 56.07
C GLY A 239 -7.04 -27.67 56.22
N ALA A 240 -6.02 -28.02 55.42
CA ALA A 240 -4.70 -27.39 55.49
C ALA A 240 -4.68 -25.87 55.21
N ILE A 241 -5.74 -25.31 54.61
CA ILE A 241 -5.83 -23.90 54.24
C ILE A 241 -6.33 -23.04 55.43
N GLY A 242 -7.00 -23.65 56.41
CA GLY A 242 -7.44 -22.96 57.63
C GLY A 242 -6.31 -22.53 58.58
N ARG A 243 -5.06 -22.95 58.34
CA ARG A 243 -3.90 -22.57 59.17
C ARG A 243 -3.35 -21.17 58.87
N TYR A 244 -3.90 -20.46 57.89
CA TYR A 244 -3.34 -19.19 57.41
C TYR A 244 -4.24 -17.97 57.65
N ASP A 245 -5.38 -18.13 58.34
CA ASP A 245 -6.29 -17.04 58.70
C ASP A 245 -6.11 -16.59 60.16
N GLY A 246 -4.87 -16.27 60.52
CA GLY A 246 -4.51 -15.69 61.81
C GLY A 246 -3.90 -14.31 61.61
N THR A 247 -4.46 -13.32 62.28
CA THR A 247 -4.10 -11.90 62.35
C THR A 247 -2.67 -11.63 62.84
N GLN A 248 -1.66 -12.13 62.12
CA GLN A 248 -0.24 -11.93 62.41
C GLN A 248 0.43 -11.19 61.24
N ASN A 249 1.13 -10.11 61.57
CA ASN A 249 1.85 -9.32 60.59
C ASN A 249 3.05 -10.11 60.03
N ILE A 250 3.45 -9.83 58.79
CA ILE A 250 4.51 -10.56 58.05
C ILE A 250 5.81 -10.74 58.85
N TRP A 251 6.13 -9.78 59.72
CA TRP A 251 7.35 -9.77 60.53
C TRP A 251 7.32 -10.71 61.75
N GLU A 252 6.16 -11.14 62.22
CA GLU A 252 6.02 -12.17 63.27
C GLU A 252 5.98 -13.58 62.67
N ARG A 253 5.56 -13.69 61.41
CA ARG A 253 5.57 -14.93 60.62
C ARG A 253 6.98 -15.47 60.31
N GLY A 254 8.00 -14.60 60.31
CA GLY A 254 9.38 -14.92 59.92
C GLY A 254 10.35 -15.24 61.05
N GLY A 255 9.94 -15.21 62.33
CA GLY A 255 10.77 -15.65 63.46
C GLY A 255 11.99 -14.78 63.82
N GLU A 256 12.13 -13.57 63.26
CA GLU A 256 13.26 -12.67 63.56
C GLU A 256 13.02 -11.86 64.85
N LYS A 257 13.80 -12.14 65.90
CA LYS A 257 13.82 -11.35 67.14
C LYS A 257 14.58 -10.03 66.91
N ARG A 258 13.87 -8.90 66.84
CA ARG A 258 14.50 -7.57 66.82
C ARG A 258 15.16 -7.27 68.18
N LYS A 259 16.47 -7.04 68.19
CA LYS A 259 17.17 -6.44 69.34
C LYS A 259 16.78 -4.96 69.45
N ALA A 260 16.38 -4.53 70.65
CA ALA A 260 16.09 -3.14 70.94
C ALA A 260 17.38 -2.31 70.86
N ILE A 261 17.36 -1.23 70.06
CA ILE A 261 18.36 -0.17 70.11
C ILE A 261 17.87 0.81 71.17
N ASN A 262 18.53 0.82 72.33
CA ASN A 262 18.33 1.87 73.33
C ASN A 262 18.81 3.22 72.78
N ARG A 263 18.08 4.28 73.14
CA ARG A 263 18.49 5.68 72.96
C ARG A 263 19.81 5.97 73.66
#